data_AF-A0A6A5GCN2-F1
#
_entry.id   AF-A0A6A5GCN2-F1
#
_cell.length_a   1.000
_cell.length_b   1.000
_cell.length_c   1.000
_cell.angle_alpha   90.00
_cell.angle_beta   90.00
_cell.angle_gamma   90.00
#
_symmetry.space_group_name_H-M   'P 1'
#
loop_
_entity.id
_entity.type
_entity.pdbx_description
1 polymer ?
#
loop_
_entity_poly.entity_id
_entity_poly.type
_entity_poly.pdbx_seq_one_letter_code
_entity_poly.pdbx_strand_id
1 'polypeptide(L)'
;MSSFLKLVVVGTILLGLAHGASVATAESKESNCTVADGFQALSCLMRLSDFSDKIDELDMNDKNEVKEFKRSCDSLHNCFATLTCKKPDVETQNAVNSIRNYCDAVVYVSSDFAECSDKLENMNSKCFEDWEPFPESIDEERDEKKKEEMKKEACKNYFGKDNCLKKEITETCSEQEWMGFRDHFISISSLVNNCDFGHLVN
;
A
#
# COMPACT_ATOMS: atom_id res chain seq x y z
N MET A 1 -4.35 7.52 14.19
CA MET A 1 -3.82 6.79 13.02
C MET A 1 -4.38 7.21 11.65
N SER A 2 -5.58 7.79 11.55
CA SER A 2 -6.27 7.99 10.26
C SER A 2 -5.59 8.93 9.26
N SER A 3 -4.64 9.76 9.69
CA SER A 3 -3.93 10.69 8.79
C SER A 3 -2.78 10.05 8.00
N PHE A 4 -2.18 8.96 8.50
CA PHE A 4 -0.92 8.43 7.96
C PHE A 4 -1.11 7.45 6.79
N LEU A 5 -2.27 6.76 6.72
CA LEU A 5 -2.59 5.79 5.67
C LEU A 5 -3.13 6.43 4.38
N LYS A 6 -3.63 7.67 4.45
CA LYS A 6 -4.20 8.41 3.31
C LYS A 6 -3.13 8.89 2.31
N LEU A 7 -1.90 9.10 2.76
CA LEU A 7 -0.82 9.70 1.93
C LEU A 7 -0.17 8.72 0.93
N VAL A 8 -0.46 7.41 1.01
CA VAL A 8 0.29 6.37 0.28
C VAL A 8 -0.10 6.25 -1.21
N VAL A 9 -1.25 6.77 -1.62
CA VAL A 9 -1.95 6.25 -2.82
C VAL A 9 -1.94 7.19 -4.02
N VAL A 10 -1.62 8.47 -3.83
CA VAL A 10 -1.74 9.47 -4.90
C VAL A 10 -0.58 9.42 -5.91
N GLY A 11 0.63 8.99 -5.51
CA GLY A 11 1.83 9.09 -6.34
C GLY A 11 2.06 7.96 -7.37
N THR A 12 1.68 6.73 -7.06
CA THR A 12 2.07 5.54 -7.85
C THR A 12 1.01 5.08 -8.87
N ILE A 13 -0.27 5.45 -8.69
CA ILE A 13 -1.38 4.95 -9.52
C ILE A 13 -1.52 5.75 -10.82
N LEU A 14 -1.17 7.05 -10.85
CA LEU A 14 -1.49 7.93 -11.97
C LEU A 14 -0.46 7.92 -13.12
N LEU A 15 0.79 7.53 -12.89
CA LEU A 15 1.83 7.57 -13.93
C LEU A 15 1.81 6.36 -14.89
N GLY A 16 1.15 5.27 -14.52
CA GLY A 16 0.98 4.09 -15.39
C GLY A 16 -0.16 4.18 -16.41
N LEU A 17 -1.10 5.12 -16.23
CA LEU A 17 -2.37 5.14 -17.00
C LEU A 17 -2.31 5.95 -18.31
N ALA A 18 -1.25 6.73 -18.55
CA ALA A 18 -1.14 7.55 -19.76
C ALA A 18 -0.93 6.74 -21.06
N HIS A 19 -0.53 5.47 -20.97
CA HIS A 19 -0.29 4.61 -22.14
C HIS A 19 -1.45 3.65 -22.45
N GLY A 20 -2.48 3.56 -21.59
CA GLY A 20 -3.56 2.57 -21.72
C GLY A 20 -4.61 2.85 -22.81
N ALA A 21 -4.78 4.12 -23.21
CA ALA A 21 -5.82 4.50 -24.17
C ALA A 21 -5.49 4.11 -25.63
N SER A 22 -4.21 3.85 -25.94
CA SER A 22 -3.77 3.49 -27.30
C SER A 22 -3.82 1.98 -27.60
N VAL A 23 -3.98 1.15 -26.56
CA VAL A 23 -3.87 -0.32 -26.66
C VAL A 23 -5.16 -0.97 -27.18
N ALA A 24 -6.30 -0.28 -27.11
CA ALA A 24 -7.59 -0.84 -27.55
C ALA A 24 -7.69 -1.13 -29.06
N THR A 25 -6.79 -0.58 -29.90
CA THR A 25 -6.90 -0.74 -31.36
C THR A 25 -5.60 -1.01 -32.13
N ALA A 26 -4.42 -1.00 -31.49
CA ALA A 26 -3.14 -1.14 -32.22
C ALA A 26 -2.50 -2.54 -32.17
N GLU A 27 -2.72 -3.33 -31.12
CA GLU A 27 -2.12 -4.68 -30.94
C GLU A 27 -3.07 -5.85 -31.31
N SER A 28 -4.19 -5.58 -31.99
CA SER A 28 -5.25 -6.57 -32.27
C SER A 28 -4.84 -7.73 -33.21
N LYS A 29 -3.56 -7.85 -33.57
CA LYS A 29 -3.04 -8.99 -34.34
C LYS A 29 -2.31 -10.02 -33.50
N GLU A 30 -1.96 -9.72 -32.24
CA GLU A 30 -1.24 -10.66 -31.36
C GLU A 30 -2.01 -11.07 -30.09
N SER A 31 -3.12 -10.42 -29.76
CA SER A 31 -3.95 -10.80 -28.60
C SER A 31 -5.28 -11.45 -29.04
N ASN A 32 -5.61 -12.61 -28.46
CA ASN A 32 -6.91 -13.30 -28.67
C ASN A 32 -8.07 -12.61 -27.92
N CYS A 33 -8.00 -11.30 -27.81
CA CYS A 33 -8.87 -10.48 -26.97
C CYS A 33 -10.18 -10.12 -27.68
N THR A 34 -11.30 -10.25 -26.97
CA THR A 34 -12.62 -9.85 -27.44
C THR A 34 -13.00 -8.44 -26.98
N VAL A 35 -14.03 -7.86 -27.59
CA VAL A 35 -14.61 -6.59 -27.12
C VAL A 35 -15.12 -6.69 -25.67
N ALA A 36 -15.63 -7.86 -25.26
CA ALA A 36 -16.10 -8.09 -23.89
C ALA A 36 -14.94 -8.01 -22.88
N ASP A 37 -13.77 -8.55 -23.23
CA ASP A 37 -12.58 -8.43 -22.39
C ASP A 37 -12.16 -6.96 -22.21
N GLY A 38 -12.29 -6.15 -23.27
CA GLY A 38 -12.06 -4.70 -23.19
C GLY A 38 -13.00 -3.99 -22.23
N PHE A 39 -14.30 -4.32 -22.25
CA PHE A 39 -15.27 -3.77 -21.28
C PHE A 39 -15.00 -4.23 -19.84
N GLN A 40 -14.56 -5.48 -19.66
CA GLN A 40 -14.20 -5.99 -18.34
C GLN A 40 -12.96 -5.24 -17.79
N ALA A 41 -11.93 -5.03 -18.60
CA ALA A 41 -10.76 -4.25 -18.22
C ALA A 41 -11.14 -2.80 -17.84
N LEU A 42 -12.00 -2.15 -18.63
CA LEU A 42 -12.52 -0.82 -18.30
C LEU A 42 -13.30 -0.83 -16.98
N SER A 43 -14.11 -1.86 -16.72
CA SER A 43 -14.81 -2.01 -15.44
C SER A 43 -13.85 -2.14 -14.26
N CYS A 44 -12.71 -2.81 -14.42
CA CYS A 44 -11.71 -2.90 -13.35
C CYS A 44 -11.01 -1.56 -13.10
N LEU A 45 -10.74 -0.79 -14.16
CA LEU A 45 -10.21 0.57 -14.02
C LEU A 45 -11.19 1.51 -13.30
N MET A 46 -12.49 1.40 -13.56
CA MET A 46 -13.49 2.18 -12.81
C MET A 46 -13.53 1.77 -11.34
N ARG A 47 -13.39 0.49 -11.02
CA ARG A 47 -13.27 0.02 -9.62
C ARG A 47 -11.98 0.49 -8.95
N LEU A 48 -10.89 0.61 -9.71
CA LEU A 48 -9.64 1.17 -9.21
C LEU A 48 -9.81 2.65 -8.85
N SER A 49 -10.54 3.41 -9.66
CA SER A 49 -10.89 4.80 -9.36
C SER A 49 -11.74 4.90 -8.08
N ASP A 50 -12.82 4.12 -7.96
CA ASP A 50 -13.66 4.07 -6.74
C ASP A 50 -12.85 3.68 -5.50
N PHE A 51 -11.95 2.71 -5.65
CA PHE A 51 -11.04 2.31 -4.59
C PHE A 51 -10.12 3.47 -4.16
N SER A 52 -9.56 4.21 -5.12
CA SER A 52 -8.73 5.39 -4.83
C SER A 52 -9.51 6.45 -4.06
N ASP A 53 -10.72 6.78 -4.50
CA ASP A 53 -11.57 7.77 -3.83
C ASP A 53 -11.88 7.35 -2.38
N LYS A 54 -12.15 6.05 -2.17
CA LYS A 54 -12.40 5.51 -0.82
C LYS A 54 -11.20 5.55 0.11
N ILE A 55 -9.98 5.53 -0.42
CA ILE A 55 -8.78 5.69 0.41
C ILE A 55 -8.74 7.08 1.02
N ASP A 56 -9.03 8.10 0.20
CA ASP A 56 -9.00 9.49 0.62
C ASP A 56 -10.09 9.77 1.67
N GLU A 57 -11.26 9.13 1.53
CA GLU A 57 -12.39 9.31 2.43
C GLU A 57 -12.26 8.53 3.74
N LEU A 58 -11.64 7.33 3.73
CA LEU A 58 -11.63 6.37 4.83
C LEU A 58 -11.30 6.96 6.21
N ASP A 59 -12.24 6.88 7.15
CA ASP A 59 -11.99 6.98 8.58
C ASP A 59 -11.70 5.59 9.18
N MET A 60 -10.44 5.38 9.58
CA MET A 60 -9.97 4.14 10.22
C MET A 60 -10.69 3.83 11.54
N ASN A 61 -11.34 4.82 12.17
CA ASN A 61 -12.10 4.64 13.41
C ASN A 61 -13.56 4.26 13.14
N ASP A 62 -14.08 4.47 11.93
CA ASP A 62 -15.42 4.03 11.55
C ASP A 62 -15.38 2.59 11.00
N LYS A 63 -15.88 1.66 11.80
CA LYS A 63 -15.96 0.23 11.44
C LYS A 63 -16.79 -0.04 10.20
N ASN A 64 -17.79 0.78 9.89
CA ASN A 64 -18.58 0.63 8.67
C ASN A 64 -17.78 1.05 7.45
N GLU A 65 -17.05 2.18 7.53
CA GLU A 65 -16.19 2.64 6.44
C GLU A 65 -15.06 1.65 6.17
N VAL A 66 -14.37 1.15 7.20
CA VAL A 66 -13.37 0.08 7.08
C VAL A 66 -13.94 -1.16 6.39
N LYS A 67 -15.18 -1.55 6.74
CA LYS A 67 -15.85 -2.71 6.12
C LYS A 67 -16.22 -2.44 4.66
N GLU A 68 -16.61 -1.22 4.31
CA GLU A 68 -16.89 -0.82 2.93
C GLU A 68 -15.62 -0.73 2.09
N PHE A 69 -14.55 -0.18 2.65
CA PHE A 69 -13.22 -0.18 2.06
C PHE A 69 -12.75 -1.60 1.75
N LYS A 70 -12.84 -2.53 2.72
CA LYS A 70 -12.55 -3.95 2.50
C LYS A 70 -13.37 -4.55 1.35
N ARG A 71 -14.65 -4.21 1.23
CA ARG A 71 -15.47 -4.70 0.11
C ARG A 71 -14.98 -4.15 -1.24
N SER A 72 -14.54 -2.90 -1.30
CA SER A 72 -13.93 -2.34 -2.51
C SER A 72 -12.60 -3.04 -2.84
N CYS A 73 -11.77 -3.35 -1.85
CA CYS A 73 -10.59 -4.21 -2.02
C CYS A 73 -10.94 -5.57 -2.63
N ASP A 74 -11.88 -6.30 -2.04
CA ASP A 74 -12.29 -7.63 -2.52
C ASP A 74 -12.87 -7.53 -3.95
N SER A 75 -13.66 -6.49 -4.23
CA SER A 75 -14.26 -6.22 -5.54
C SER A 75 -13.21 -5.93 -6.61
N LEU A 76 -12.19 -5.13 -6.28
CA LEU A 76 -11.11 -4.75 -7.18
C LEU A 76 -10.18 -5.93 -7.48
N HIS A 77 -9.75 -6.64 -6.44
CA HIS A 77 -8.90 -7.82 -6.56
C HIS A 77 -9.56 -8.89 -7.45
N ASN A 78 -10.84 -9.20 -7.19
CA ASN A 78 -11.59 -10.15 -8.02
C ASN A 78 -11.72 -9.67 -9.47
N CYS A 79 -11.85 -8.36 -9.71
CA CYS A 79 -11.92 -7.85 -11.07
C CYS A 79 -10.63 -8.14 -11.84
N PHE A 80 -9.47 -7.78 -11.30
CA PHE A 80 -8.19 -8.03 -11.96
C PHE A 80 -7.86 -9.52 -12.08
N ALA A 81 -8.21 -10.34 -11.09
CA ALA A 81 -7.98 -11.79 -11.13
C ALA A 81 -8.79 -12.50 -12.24
N THR A 82 -9.88 -11.90 -12.71
CA THR A 82 -10.75 -12.47 -13.75
C THR A 82 -10.39 -12.01 -15.16
N LEU A 83 -9.38 -11.14 -15.33
CA LEU A 83 -8.91 -10.73 -16.65
C LEU A 83 -8.11 -11.86 -17.31
N THR A 84 -8.65 -12.42 -18.40
CA THR A 84 -8.07 -13.59 -19.10
C THR A 84 -7.41 -13.26 -20.43
N CYS A 85 -7.62 -12.04 -20.94
CA CYS A 85 -7.22 -11.56 -22.27
C CYS A 85 -5.72 -11.67 -22.55
N LYS A 86 -4.91 -11.36 -21.53
CA LYS A 86 -3.45 -11.38 -21.56
C LYS A 86 -2.97 -11.64 -20.14
N LYS A 87 -1.90 -12.42 -20.00
CA LYS A 87 -1.22 -12.52 -18.70
C LYS A 87 -0.69 -11.12 -18.37
N PRO A 88 -0.99 -10.58 -17.17
CA PRO A 88 -0.43 -9.30 -16.77
C PRO A 88 1.10 -9.39 -16.80
N ASP A 89 1.76 -8.34 -17.28
CA ASP A 89 3.21 -8.20 -17.14
C ASP A 89 3.59 -8.06 -15.65
N VAL A 90 4.90 -8.10 -15.38
CA VAL A 90 5.44 -8.03 -14.02
C VAL A 90 5.02 -6.73 -13.33
N GLU A 91 4.99 -5.62 -14.04
CA GLU A 91 4.62 -4.30 -13.50
C GLU A 91 3.15 -4.28 -13.05
N THR A 92 2.25 -4.79 -13.91
CA THR A 92 0.83 -4.91 -13.61
C THR A 92 0.59 -5.86 -12.44
N GLN A 93 1.29 -7.00 -12.39
CA GLN A 93 1.19 -7.93 -11.26
C GLN A 93 1.66 -7.28 -9.95
N ASN A 94 2.77 -6.54 -9.99
CA ASN A 94 3.28 -5.82 -8.83
C ASN A 94 2.28 -4.77 -8.34
N ALA A 95 1.66 -3.99 -9.23
CA ALA A 95 0.64 -3.01 -8.86
C ALA A 95 -0.59 -3.66 -8.19
N VAL A 96 -1.09 -4.78 -8.74
CA VAL A 96 -2.20 -5.53 -8.15
C VAL A 96 -1.83 -6.09 -6.77
N ASN A 97 -0.61 -6.58 -6.60
CA ASN A 97 -0.11 -7.06 -5.31
C ASN A 97 0.03 -5.93 -4.29
N SER A 98 0.52 -4.75 -4.69
CA SER A 98 0.61 -3.57 -3.82
C SER A 98 -0.76 -3.12 -3.33
N ILE A 99 -1.78 -3.08 -4.20
CA ILE A 99 -3.16 -2.78 -3.81
C ILE A 99 -3.66 -3.79 -2.78
N ARG A 100 -3.42 -5.08 -3.01
CA ARG A 100 -3.82 -6.13 -2.07
C ARG A 100 -3.12 -5.98 -0.72
N ASN A 101 -1.81 -5.77 -0.72
CA ASN A 101 -1.05 -5.61 0.52
C ASN A 101 -1.56 -4.40 1.32
N TYR A 102 -1.89 -3.30 0.63
CA TYR A 102 -2.47 -2.11 1.26
C TYR A 102 -3.82 -2.43 1.92
N CYS A 103 -4.69 -3.14 1.18
CA CYS A 103 -5.96 -3.62 1.71
C CYS A 103 -5.79 -4.49 2.96
N ASP A 104 -4.87 -5.46 2.91
CA ASP A 104 -4.59 -6.36 4.01
C ASP A 104 -4.06 -5.59 5.24
N ALA A 105 -3.18 -4.61 5.04
CA ALA A 105 -2.65 -3.75 6.11
C ALA A 105 -3.72 -2.88 6.77
N VAL A 106 -4.61 -2.25 5.98
CA VAL A 106 -5.73 -1.44 6.51
C VAL A 106 -6.67 -2.31 7.35
N VAL A 107 -7.01 -3.50 6.86
CA VAL A 107 -7.86 -4.44 7.61
C VAL A 107 -7.15 -4.90 8.89
N TYR A 108 -5.88 -5.27 8.82
CA TYR A 108 -5.09 -5.67 9.98
C TYR A 108 -5.06 -4.58 11.07
N VAL A 109 -4.72 -3.34 10.69
CA VAL A 109 -4.61 -2.21 11.62
C VAL A 109 -5.94 -1.93 12.32
N SER A 110 -7.05 -2.00 11.58
CA SER A 110 -8.40 -1.72 12.09
C SER A 110 -9.07 -2.89 12.83
N SER A 111 -8.46 -4.08 12.80
CA SER A 111 -8.99 -5.27 13.46
C SER A 111 -7.98 -5.89 14.41
N ASP A 112 -7.10 -6.74 13.91
CA ASP A 112 -6.18 -7.54 14.71
C ASP A 112 -5.23 -6.68 15.56
N PHE A 113 -4.74 -5.55 15.02
CA PHE A 113 -3.83 -4.64 15.73
C PHE A 113 -4.54 -3.53 16.52
N ALA A 114 -5.88 -3.42 16.43
CA ALA A 114 -6.62 -2.25 16.92
C ALA A 114 -6.39 -1.99 18.42
N GLU A 115 -6.36 -3.03 19.25
CA GLU A 115 -6.11 -2.89 20.70
C GLU A 115 -4.69 -2.37 20.98
N CYS A 116 -3.69 -2.84 20.23
CA CYS A 116 -2.31 -2.37 20.39
C CYS A 116 -2.17 -0.92 19.92
N SER A 117 -2.78 -0.61 18.77
CA SER A 117 -2.92 0.74 18.23
C SER A 117 -3.45 1.71 19.27
N ASP A 118 -4.57 1.38 19.94
CA ASP A 118 -5.15 2.23 20.98
C ASP A 118 -4.18 2.46 22.15
N LYS A 119 -3.44 1.43 22.57
CA LYS A 119 -2.43 1.56 23.65
C LYS A 119 -1.30 2.50 23.26
N LEU A 120 -0.77 2.37 22.03
CA LEU A 120 0.31 3.21 21.52
C LEU A 120 -0.12 4.67 21.38
N GLU A 121 -1.33 4.92 20.88
CA GLU A 121 -1.88 6.28 20.80
C GLU A 121 -2.01 6.91 22.18
N ASN A 122 -2.48 6.15 23.18
CA ASN A 122 -2.62 6.64 24.55
C ASN A 122 -1.28 6.91 25.26
N MET A 123 -0.19 6.32 24.79
CA MET A 123 1.15 6.61 25.33
C MET A 123 1.65 8.01 24.96
N ASN A 124 1.14 8.61 23.88
CA ASN A 124 1.59 9.91 23.36
C ASN A 124 3.14 9.96 23.26
N SER A 125 3.72 8.89 22.72
CA SER A 125 5.18 8.78 22.56
C SER A 125 5.61 9.60 21.34
N LYS A 126 6.78 10.23 21.44
CA LYS A 126 7.37 10.91 20.28
C LYS A 126 7.65 9.96 19.13
N CYS A 127 8.00 8.70 19.42
CA CYS A 127 8.28 7.74 18.36
C CYS A 127 7.05 7.50 17.49
N PHE A 128 5.89 7.28 18.11
CA PHE A 128 4.64 7.01 17.41
C PHE A 128 4.06 8.27 16.75
N GLU A 129 4.14 9.42 17.44
CA GLU A 129 3.66 10.71 16.91
C GLU A 129 4.47 11.20 15.71
N ASP A 130 5.80 11.06 15.74
CA ASP A 130 6.71 11.52 14.68
C ASP A 130 6.92 10.45 13.58
N TRP A 131 6.24 9.30 13.66
CA TRP A 131 6.47 8.20 12.71
C TRP A 131 5.87 8.50 11.34
N GLU A 132 6.75 8.62 10.34
CA GLU A 132 6.39 8.85 8.95
C GLU A 132 7.06 7.81 8.03
N PRO A 133 6.40 6.66 7.76
CA PRO A 133 6.97 5.58 6.95
C PRO A 133 7.00 5.88 5.43
N PHE A 134 6.29 6.94 4.98
CA PHE A 134 6.08 7.25 3.55
C PHE A 134 6.39 8.72 3.23
N PRO A 135 7.67 9.11 3.14
CA PRO A 135 8.03 10.48 2.82
C PRO A 135 7.74 10.81 1.34
N GLU A 136 6.75 11.67 1.09
CA GLU A 136 6.32 12.09 -0.28
C GLU A 136 7.48 12.66 -1.13
N SER A 137 8.46 13.28 -0.48
CA SER A 137 9.59 13.96 -1.13
C SER A 137 10.55 13.07 -1.95
N ILE A 138 10.56 11.74 -1.76
CA ILE A 138 11.53 10.87 -2.44
C ILE A 138 11.24 10.72 -3.93
N ASP A 139 9.97 10.64 -4.32
CA ASP A 139 9.61 10.43 -5.72
C ASP A 139 9.76 11.70 -6.56
N GLU A 140 9.69 12.86 -5.92
CA GLU A 140 9.86 14.17 -6.55
C GLU A 140 11.34 14.58 -6.77
N GLU A 141 12.29 13.95 -6.07
CA GLU A 141 13.71 14.22 -6.24
C GLU A 141 14.22 13.71 -7.60
N ARG A 142 14.86 14.61 -8.35
CA ARG A 142 15.39 14.35 -9.70
C ARG A 142 16.88 14.06 -9.70
N ASP A 143 17.60 14.42 -8.64
CA ASP A 143 18.99 14.03 -8.46
C ASP A 143 19.05 12.58 -7.96
N GLU A 144 19.50 11.68 -8.83
CA GLU A 144 19.59 10.25 -8.54
C GLU A 144 20.44 9.94 -7.29
N LYS A 145 21.51 10.70 -7.03
CA LYS A 145 22.34 10.44 -5.84
C LYS A 145 21.60 10.81 -4.57
N LYS A 146 20.94 11.97 -4.56
CA LYS A 146 20.11 12.38 -3.43
C LYS A 146 18.94 11.44 -3.22
N LYS A 147 18.28 11.02 -4.30
CA LYS A 147 17.19 10.04 -4.24
C LYS A 147 17.65 8.73 -3.61
N GLU A 148 18.82 8.21 -4.00
CA GLU A 148 19.39 7.01 -3.40
C GLU A 148 19.81 7.20 -1.93
N GLU A 149 20.33 8.38 -1.54
CA GLU A 149 20.61 8.72 -0.14
C GLU A 149 19.32 8.78 0.69
N MET A 150 18.26 9.40 0.17
CA MET A 150 16.95 9.47 0.84
C MET A 150 16.33 8.08 1.01
N LYS A 151 16.38 7.21 0.00
CA LYS A 151 15.93 5.81 0.12
C LYS A 151 16.68 5.05 1.23
N LYS A 152 18.00 5.23 1.33
CA LYS A 152 18.81 4.59 2.39
C LYS A 152 18.40 5.07 3.78
N GLU A 153 18.18 6.37 3.93
CA GLU A 153 17.73 6.93 5.21
C GLU A 153 16.31 6.47 5.56
N ALA A 154 15.42 6.39 4.57
CA ALA A 154 14.08 5.83 4.74
C ALA A 154 14.12 4.35 5.15
N CYS A 155 14.99 3.52 4.55
CA CYS A 155 15.19 2.13 5.00
C CYS A 155 15.58 2.07 6.48
N LYS A 156 16.50 2.94 6.90
CA LYS A 156 17.06 2.94 8.26
C LYS A 156 16.02 3.36 9.32
N ASN A 157 15.16 4.31 8.97
CA ASN A 157 14.18 4.90 9.89
C ASN A 157 12.74 4.47 9.59
N TYR A 158 12.54 3.42 8.78
CA TYR A 158 11.22 3.01 8.34
C TYR A 158 10.25 2.75 9.50
N PHE A 159 10.76 2.23 10.61
CA PHE A 159 10.00 1.99 11.85
C PHE A 159 10.32 3.03 12.95
N GLY A 160 10.54 4.26 12.52
CA GLY A 160 10.96 5.37 13.38
C GLY A 160 12.47 5.41 13.58
N LYS A 161 12.94 6.54 14.12
CA LYS A 161 14.36 6.76 14.42
C LYS A 161 14.89 5.67 15.34
N ASP A 162 16.02 5.09 14.98
CA ASP A 162 16.66 3.98 15.71
C ASP A 162 15.73 2.76 15.90
N ASN A 163 14.73 2.59 15.02
CA ASN A 163 13.67 1.56 15.08
C ASN A 163 12.87 1.58 16.40
N CYS A 164 12.62 2.77 16.94
CA CYS A 164 11.95 2.94 18.22
C CYS A 164 10.57 2.23 18.30
N LEU A 165 9.84 2.08 17.18
CA LEU A 165 8.54 1.38 17.17
C LEU A 165 8.66 -0.09 17.55
N LYS A 166 9.76 -0.77 17.18
CA LYS A 166 9.97 -2.16 17.61
C LYS A 166 9.91 -2.24 19.13
N LYS A 167 10.63 -1.36 19.82
CA LYS A 167 10.66 -1.35 21.27
C LYS A 167 9.29 -1.00 21.86
N GLU A 168 8.64 0.05 21.35
CA GLU A 168 7.36 0.48 21.90
C GLU A 168 6.26 -0.56 21.72
N ILE A 169 6.17 -1.19 20.55
CA ILE A 169 5.17 -2.24 20.29
C ILE A 169 5.43 -3.49 21.14
N THR A 170 6.70 -3.91 21.27
CA THR A 170 7.04 -5.11 22.05
C THR A 170 6.83 -4.92 23.55
N GLU A 171 7.19 -3.76 24.11
CA GLU A 171 7.00 -3.44 25.54
C GLU A 171 5.54 -3.17 25.90
N THR A 172 4.75 -2.60 24.99
CA THR A 172 3.35 -2.20 25.25
C THR A 172 2.35 -3.31 24.95
N CYS A 173 2.64 -4.11 23.91
CA CYS A 173 1.72 -5.10 23.38
C CYS A 173 2.35 -6.49 23.44
N SER A 174 3.15 -6.85 22.43
CA SER A 174 3.91 -8.11 22.41
C SER A 174 4.87 -8.19 21.23
N GLU A 175 5.77 -9.17 21.24
CA GLU A 175 6.60 -9.53 20.08
C GLU A 175 5.76 -9.98 18.88
N GLN A 176 4.61 -10.63 19.12
CA GLN A 176 3.73 -11.08 18.05
C GLN A 176 3.07 -9.91 17.33
N GLU A 177 2.61 -8.90 18.08
CA GLU A 177 2.05 -7.66 17.52
C GLU A 177 3.09 -6.90 16.71
N TRP A 178 4.35 -6.88 17.18
CA TRP A 178 5.45 -6.31 16.41
C TRP A 178 5.68 -7.03 15.09
N MET A 179 5.75 -8.37 15.10
CA MET A 179 5.94 -9.14 13.87
C MET A 179 4.79 -8.90 12.88
N GLY A 180 3.55 -8.93 13.35
CA GLY A 180 2.38 -8.66 12.50
C GLY A 180 2.40 -7.25 11.91
N PHE A 181 2.70 -6.24 12.72
CA PHE A 181 2.81 -4.86 12.28
C PHE A 181 3.93 -4.69 11.25
N ARG A 182 5.13 -5.17 11.57
CA ARG A 182 6.32 -5.11 10.71
C ARG A 182 6.02 -5.72 9.33
N ASP A 183 5.46 -6.92 9.32
CA ASP A 183 5.25 -7.68 8.08
C ASP A 183 4.20 -7.01 7.18
N HIS A 184 3.10 -6.52 7.75
CA HIS A 184 2.10 -5.76 6.99
C HIS A 184 2.69 -4.44 6.46
N PHE A 185 3.41 -3.67 7.26
CA PHE A 185 3.98 -2.40 6.81
C PHE A 185 5.12 -2.57 5.81
N ILE A 186 5.94 -3.63 5.87
CA ILE A 186 6.92 -3.90 4.81
C ILE A 186 6.20 -4.25 3.50
N SER A 187 5.10 -5.00 3.57
CA SER A 187 4.40 -5.48 2.36
C SER A 187 3.79 -4.37 1.51
N ILE A 188 3.45 -3.22 2.11
CA ILE A 188 2.78 -2.12 1.40
C ILE A 188 3.73 -1.15 0.69
N SER A 189 5.00 -1.14 1.08
CA SER A 189 5.93 -0.11 0.65
C SER A 189 6.89 -0.62 -0.42
N SER A 190 6.66 -0.20 -1.66
CA SER A 190 7.62 -0.48 -2.75
C SER A 190 8.98 0.21 -2.51
N LEU A 191 8.97 1.30 -1.73
CA LEU A 191 10.15 2.07 -1.34
C LEU A 191 11.15 1.23 -0.55
N VAL A 192 10.65 0.30 0.27
CA VAL A 192 11.49 -0.52 1.15
C VAL A 192 11.72 -1.95 0.67
N ASN A 193 11.28 -2.29 -0.53
CA ASN A 193 11.47 -3.62 -1.11
C ASN A 193 12.93 -4.09 -1.15
N ASN A 194 13.89 -3.16 -1.23
CA ASN A 194 15.33 -3.45 -1.26
C ASN A 194 16.04 -3.18 0.08
N CYS A 195 15.30 -2.82 1.14
CA CYS A 195 15.90 -2.63 2.46
C CYS A 195 16.22 -3.97 3.11
N ASP A 196 17.31 -4.02 3.88
CA ASP A 196 17.62 -5.15 4.75
C ASP A 196 17.01 -4.91 6.14
N PHE A 197 15.99 -5.70 6.46
CA PHE A 197 15.33 -5.70 7.76
C PHE A 197 15.71 -6.90 8.63
N GLY A 198 16.79 -7.63 8.29
CA GLY A 198 17.23 -8.81 9.04
C GLY A 198 17.52 -8.52 10.52
N HIS A 199 17.93 -7.29 10.86
CA HIS A 199 18.14 -6.86 12.25
C HIS A 199 16.84 -6.69 13.05
N LEU A 200 15.67 -6.71 12.42
CA LEU A 200 14.37 -6.58 13.07
C LEU A 200 13.72 -7.92 13.42
N VAL A 201 14.37 -9.04 13.06
CA VAL A 201 13.85 -10.41 13.23
C VAL A 201 14.20 -11.01 14.61
N ASN A 202 15.14 -10.42 15.35
CA ASN A 202 15.52 -10.83 16.71
C ASN A 202 15.60 -9.62 17.63
#